data_AF-A0A2R7SBI3-F1
#
_entry.id   AF-A0A2R7SBI3-F1
#
_cell.length_a   1.000
_cell.length_b   1.000
_cell.length_c   1.000
_cell.angle_alpha   90.00
_cell.angle_beta   90.00
_cell.angle_gamma   90.00
#
_symmetry.space_group_name_H-M   'P 1'
#
loop_
_entity.id
_entity.type
_entity.pdbx_description
1 polymer ?
#
loop_
_entity_poly.entity_id
_entity_poly.type
_entity_poly.pdbx_seq_one_letter_code
_entity_poly.pdbx_strand_id
1 'polypeptide(L)'
;MNETPSPKPAAKAPSKPAPKRAPVKSARRRSREAAVQGLYQWLLTGEDLGAITALGREQDGYAKLDVKHYDALLTGCVNEAADLDAILGRHVDRKTTELSPI
;
A
#
# COMPACT_ATOMS: atom_id res chain seq x y z
N MET A 1 -2.21 -11.56 -73.35
CA MET A 1 -2.86 -12.71 -72.68
C MET A 1 -1.85 -13.25 -71.67
N ASN A 2 -2.07 -13.35 -70.36
CA ASN A 2 -3.29 -13.42 -69.55
C ASN A 2 -3.02 -12.77 -68.19
N GLU A 3 -4.01 -12.05 -67.68
CA GLU A 3 -4.18 -11.77 -66.25
C GLU A 3 -4.71 -13.02 -65.54
N THR A 4 -4.30 -13.27 -64.28
CA THR A 4 -5.09 -13.98 -63.24
C THR A 4 -4.35 -13.92 -61.88
N PRO A 5 -5.05 -14.04 -60.73
CA PRO A 5 -5.02 -13.00 -59.70
C PRO A 5 -4.44 -13.45 -58.36
N SER A 6 -4.13 -12.46 -57.53
CA SER A 6 -3.63 -12.58 -56.15
C SER A 6 -4.59 -13.34 -55.22
N PRO A 7 -4.08 -14.12 -54.23
CA PRO A 7 -4.93 -14.78 -53.24
C PRO A 7 -5.41 -13.79 -52.16
N LYS A 8 -6.71 -13.81 -51.88
CA LYS A 8 -7.38 -13.10 -50.77
C LYS A 8 -6.83 -13.57 -49.41
N PRO A 9 -6.58 -12.66 -48.43
CA PRO A 9 -6.23 -13.08 -47.08
C PRO A 9 -7.47 -13.59 -46.33
N ALA A 10 -7.37 -14.79 -45.78
CA ALA A 10 -8.39 -15.39 -44.92
C ALA A 10 -8.61 -14.54 -43.66
N ALA A 11 -9.87 -14.19 -43.39
CA ALA A 11 -10.26 -13.41 -42.23
C ALA A 11 -10.02 -14.20 -40.92
N LYS A 12 -9.33 -13.58 -39.97
CA LYS A 12 -9.18 -14.10 -38.59
C LYS A 12 -10.53 -14.01 -37.86
N ALA A 13 -10.97 -15.13 -37.30
CA ALA A 13 -12.10 -15.20 -36.37
C ALA A 13 -11.80 -14.37 -35.09
N PRO A 14 -12.81 -13.73 -34.46
CA PRO A 14 -12.60 -12.91 -33.28
C PRO A 14 -12.30 -13.80 -32.06
N SER A 15 -11.14 -13.58 -31.44
CA SER A 15 -10.75 -14.22 -30.19
C SER A 15 -11.52 -13.65 -28.99
N LYS A 16 -12.01 -14.55 -28.14
CA LYS A 16 -12.73 -14.24 -26.89
C LYS A 16 -11.85 -13.36 -25.97
N PRO A 17 -12.36 -12.28 -25.36
CA PRO A 17 -11.54 -11.41 -24.51
C PRO A 17 -11.07 -12.17 -23.26
N ALA A 18 -9.77 -12.08 -22.97
CA ALA A 18 -9.17 -12.67 -21.79
C ALA A 18 -9.77 -12.08 -20.49
N PRO A 19 -9.88 -12.87 -19.41
CA PRO A 19 -10.43 -12.38 -18.14
C PRO A 19 -9.58 -11.21 -17.61
N LYS A 20 -10.25 -10.11 -17.22
CA LYS A 20 -9.60 -8.93 -16.63
C LYS A 20 -8.90 -9.34 -15.33
N ARG A 21 -7.57 -9.26 -15.32
CA ARG A 21 -6.75 -9.49 -14.12
C ARG A 21 -7.11 -8.43 -13.06
N ALA A 22 -7.20 -8.85 -11.80
CA ALA A 22 -7.43 -7.94 -10.68
C ALA A 22 -6.35 -6.84 -10.67
N PRO A 23 -6.71 -5.57 -10.37
CA PRO A 23 -5.75 -4.47 -10.39
C PRO A 23 -4.66 -4.71 -9.35
N VAL A 24 -3.40 -4.62 -9.79
CA VAL A 24 -2.23 -4.74 -8.92
C VAL A 24 -2.29 -3.62 -7.88
N LYS A 25 -2.18 -3.94 -6.58
CA LYS A 25 -2.14 -2.93 -5.50
C LYS A 25 -1.09 -1.86 -5.83
N SER A 26 -1.46 -0.58 -5.68
CA SER A 26 -0.52 0.52 -5.91
C SER A 26 0.58 0.55 -4.83
N ALA A 27 1.74 1.13 -5.18
CA ALA A 27 2.83 1.35 -4.21
C ALA A 27 2.34 2.15 -2.99
N ARG A 28 1.50 3.17 -3.21
CA ARG A 28 0.88 3.97 -2.15
C ARG A 28 0.00 3.16 -1.21
N ARG A 29 -0.83 2.25 -1.74
CA ARG A 29 -1.65 1.37 -0.91
C ARG A 29 -0.77 0.45 -0.06
N ARG A 30 0.28 -0.13 -0.66
CA ARG A 30 1.23 -0.98 0.08
C ARG A 30 1.96 -0.19 1.17
N SER A 31 2.39 1.05 0.91
CA SER A 31 3.05 1.89 1.92
C SER A 31 2.17 2.15 3.13
N ARG A 32 0.85 2.35 2.93
CA ARG A 32 -0.10 2.51 4.05
C ARG A 32 -0.26 1.23 4.85
N GLU A 33 -0.39 0.08 4.17
CA GLU A 33 -0.47 -1.23 4.83
C GLU A 33 0.79 -1.49 5.69
N ALA A 34 1.98 -1.21 5.16
CA ALA A 34 3.24 -1.33 5.90
C ALA A 34 3.36 -0.31 7.05
N ALA A 35 2.94 0.94 6.84
CA ALA A 35 2.96 1.97 7.88
C ALA A 35 2.04 1.61 9.05
N VAL A 36 0.85 1.05 8.78
CA VAL A 36 -0.06 0.56 9.83
C VAL A 36 0.59 -0.57 10.65
N GLN A 37 1.30 -1.50 9.99
CA GLN A 37 2.05 -2.55 10.70
C GLN A 37 3.15 -1.96 11.59
N GLY A 38 3.90 -0.96 11.09
CA GLY A 38 4.93 -0.27 11.88
C GLY A 38 4.35 0.51 13.06
N LEU A 39 3.22 1.21 12.87
CA LEU A 39 2.52 1.93 13.94
C LEU A 39 1.97 0.97 14.99
N TYR A 40 1.47 -0.20 14.59
CA TYR A 40 1.06 -1.23 15.52
C TYR A 40 2.23 -1.71 16.39
N GLN A 41 3.38 -2.00 15.76
CA GLN A 41 4.60 -2.37 16.50
C GLN A 41 5.01 -1.27 17.49
N TRP A 42 4.99 -0.01 17.06
CA TRP A 42 5.31 1.14 17.91
C TRP A 42 4.36 1.24 19.11
N LEU A 43 3.05 1.17 18.89
CA LEU A 43 2.03 1.24 19.95
C LEU A 43 2.14 0.06 20.94
N LEU A 44 2.52 -1.12 20.45
CA LEU A 44 2.60 -2.33 21.27
C LEU A 44 3.89 -2.41 22.10
N THR A 45 5.02 -1.99 21.53
CA THR A 45 6.35 -2.23 22.11
C THR A 45 7.03 -0.99 22.67
N GLY A 46 6.67 0.21 22.18
CA GLY A 46 7.35 1.45 22.50
C GLY A 46 8.77 1.57 21.94
N GLU A 47 9.16 0.71 20.99
CA GLU A 47 10.47 0.77 20.32
C GLU A 47 10.65 2.08 19.53
N ASP A 48 11.91 2.47 19.30
CA ASP A 48 12.19 3.66 18.50
C ASP A 48 11.93 3.44 17.00
N LEU A 49 11.67 4.55 16.29
CA LEU A 49 11.39 4.54 14.86
C LEU A 49 12.49 3.90 14.02
N GLY A 50 13.76 4.00 14.44
CA GLY A 50 14.90 3.42 13.74
C GLY A 50 14.83 1.90 13.75
N ALA A 51 14.58 1.29 14.91
CA ALA A 51 14.39 -0.15 15.05
C ALA A 51 13.22 -0.68 14.20
N ILE A 52 12.06 -0.01 14.26
CA ILE A 52 10.86 -0.39 13.50
C ILE A 52 11.11 -0.27 11.99
N THR A 53 11.78 0.79 11.54
CA THR A 53 12.10 0.99 10.12
C THR A 53 13.11 -0.03 9.63
N ALA A 54 14.10 -0.41 10.45
CA ALA A 54 15.07 -1.45 10.11
C ALA A 54 14.38 -2.80 9.91
N LEU A 55 13.52 -3.20 10.85
CA LEU A 55 12.72 -4.43 10.73
C LEU A 55 11.79 -4.37 9.50
N GLY A 56 11.17 -3.22 9.24
CA GLY A 56 10.31 -3.02 8.07
C GLY A 56 11.03 -3.23 6.74
N ARG A 57 12.32 -2.85 6.65
CA ARG A 57 13.16 -3.05 5.45
C ARG A 57 13.43 -4.52 5.14
N GLU A 58 13.41 -5.37 6.16
CA GLU A 58 13.62 -6.82 6.03
C GLU A 58 12.35 -7.56 5.57
N GLN A 59 11.18 -6.91 5.62
CA GLN A 59 9.90 -7.54 5.27
C GLN A 59 9.71 -7.75 3.77
N ASP A 60 9.05 -8.86 3.43
CA ASP A 60 8.70 -9.20 2.07
C ASP A 60 7.84 -8.11 1.42
N GLY A 61 8.31 -7.60 0.27
CA GLY A 61 7.60 -6.59 -0.48
C GLY A 61 7.93 -5.14 -0.09
N TYR A 62 8.89 -4.90 0.81
CA TYR A 62 9.41 -3.54 1.08
C TYR A 62 9.87 -2.83 -0.20
N ALA A 63 10.51 -3.56 -1.13
CA ALA A 63 10.93 -3.03 -2.44
C ALA A 63 9.77 -2.54 -3.34
N LYS A 64 8.51 -2.86 -3.00
CA LYS A 64 7.32 -2.46 -3.75
C LYS A 64 6.58 -1.25 -3.14
N LEU A 65 7.13 -0.69 -2.06
CA LEU A 65 6.59 0.47 -1.38
C LEU A 65 7.01 1.76 -2.08
N ASP A 66 6.17 2.78 -1.98
CA ASP A 66 6.64 4.15 -2.07
C ASP A 66 7.31 4.47 -0.72
N VAL A 67 8.64 4.32 -0.66
CA VAL A 67 9.42 4.44 0.59
C VAL A 67 9.30 5.83 1.19
N LYS A 68 9.35 6.88 0.37
CA LYS A 68 9.15 8.26 0.83
C LYS A 68 7.78 8.44 1.49
N HIS A 69 6.73 7.83 0.93
CA HIS A 69 5.40 7.88 1.55
C HIS A 69 5.33 7.06 2.84
N TYR A 70 5.94 5.88 2.87
CA TYR A 70 6.00 5.03 4.06
C TYR A 70 6.71 5.75 5.21
N ASP A 71 7.90 6.30 4.97
CA ASP A 71 8.68 7.04 5.97
C ASP A 71 7.89 8.26 6.46
N ALA A 72 7.28 9.03 5.56
CA ALA A 72 6.47 10.19 5.92
C ALA A 72 5.26 9.82 6.79
N LEU A 73 4.59 8.70 6.51
CA LEU A 73 3.46 8.23 7.32
C LEU A 73 3.93 7.76 8.70
N LEU A 74 4.93 6.88 8.75
CA LEU A 74 5.37 6.27 10.00
C LEU A 74 5.99 7.32 10.93
N THR A 75 6.97 8.07 10.45
CA THR A 75 7.65 9.10 11.25
C THR A 75 6.71 10.26 11.59
N GLY A 76 5.88 10.70 10.64
CA GLY A 76 4.92 11.78 10.86
C GLY A 76 3.90 11.43 11.95
N CYS A 77 3.27 10.25 11.87
CA CYS A 77 2.29 9.82 12.86
C CYS A 77 2.88 9.66 14.27
N VAL A 78 4.11 9.17 14.40
CA VAL A 78 4.77 9.04 15.70
C VAL A 78 5.16 10.40 16.27
N ASN A 79 5.71 11.31 15.46
CA ASN A 79 6.11 12.63 15.90
C ASN A 79 4.91 13.51 16.29
N GLU A 80 3.79 13.39 15.57
CA GLU A 80 2.57 14.16 15.79
C GLU A 80 1.57 13.43 16.69
N ALA A 81 1.96 12.32 17.34
CA ALA A 81 1.04 11.45 18.08
C ALA A 81 0.21 12.20 19.14
N ALA A 82 0.85 13.09 19.91
CA ALA A 82 0.16 13.88 20.93
C ALA A 82 -0.89 14.84 20.34
N ASP A 83 -0.58 15.47 19.20
CA ASP A 83 -1.51 16.37 18.51
C ASP A 83 -2.67 15.58 17.89
N LEU A 84 -2.37 14.42 17.31
CA LEU A 84 -3.38 13.48 16.78
C LEU A 84 -4.30 12.97 17.90
N ASP A 85 -3.76 12.59 19.05
CA ASP A 85 -4.54 12.19 20.23
C ASP A 85 -5.46 13.30 20.72
N ALA A 86 -4.98 14.55 20.76
CA ALA A 86 -5.79 15.71 21.14
C ALA A 86 -6.95 15.98 20.18
N ILE A 87 -6.75 15.73 18.89
CA ILE A 87 -7.80 15.85 17.86
C ILE A 87 -8.80 14.69 18.02
N LEU A 88 -8.30 13.45 18.10
CA LEU A 88 -9.14 12.25 18.22
C LEU A 88 -9.96 12.26 19.50
N GLY A 89 -9.39 12.70 20.62
CA GLY A 89 -10.03 12.77 21.94
C GLY A 89 -11.34 13.56 21.97
N ARG A 90 -11.57 14.48 21.01
CA ARG A 90 -12.82 15.23 20.87
C ARG A 90 -13.97 14.41 20.27
N HIS A 91 -13.66 13.24 19.71
CA HIS A 91 -14.55 12.41 18.91
C HIS A 91 -14.69 10.98 19.42
N VAL A 92 -14.08 10.65 20.56
CA VAL A 92 -14.12 9.32 21.18
C VAL A 92 -14.67 9.39 22.60
N ASP A 93 -15.45 8.39 23.00
CA ASP A 93 -16.10 8.34 24.32
C ASP A 93 -15.15 7.97 25.47
N ARG A 94 -13.89 7.63 25.14
CA ARG A 94 -12.86 7.19 26.07
C ARG A 94 -11.49 7.62 25.59
N LYS A 95 -10.50 7.63 26.49
CA LYS A 95 -9.12 8.02 26.14
C LYS A 95 -8.55 7.11 25.05
N THR A 96 -7.71 7.65 24.17
CA THR A 96 -7.04 6.86 23.12
C THR A 96 -6.17 5.74 23.70
N THR A 97 -5.62 5.94 24.91
CA THR A 97 -4.90 4.91 25.68
C THR A 97 -5.76 3.72 26.13
N GLU A 98 -7.09 3.83 26.07
CA GLU A 98 -8.04 2.76 26.41
C GLU A 98 -8.61 2.08 25.16
N LEU A 99 -8.15 2.49 23.97
CA LEU A 99 -8.48 1.85 22.70
C LEU A 99 -7.51 0.72 22.41
N SER A 100 -8.01 -0.33 21.76
CA SER A 100 -7.14 -1.31 21.10
C SER A 100 -6.34 -0.59 20.01
N PRO A 101 -5.07 -0.95 19.79
CA PRO A 101 -4.28 -0.40 18.69
C PRO A 101 -4.91 -0.60 17.29
N ILE A 102 -5.81 -1.59 17.14
CA ILE A 102 -6.64 -1.87 15.95
C ILE A 102 -8.05 -2.24 16.39
#